data_AF-A0A5B1BJ77-F1
#
_entry.id   AF-A0A5B1BJ77-F1
#
_cell.length_a   1.000
_cell.length_b   1.000
_cell.length_c   1.000
_cell.angle_alpha   90.00
_cell.angle_beta   90.00
_cell.angle_gamma   90.00
#
_symmetry.space_group_name_H-M   'P 1'
#
loop_
_entity.id
_entity.type
_entity.pdbx_description
1 polymer ?
#
loop_
_entity_poly.entity_id
_entity_poly.type
_entity_poly.pdbx_seq_one_letter_code
_entity_poly.pdbx_strand_id
1 'polypeptide(L)'
;GAGVLCSRNPITGANEPFGEWLPGGQGDDVVSGLVNVESITALREQLPAVYDQLMEAAHRLERLAADVQEIEFTVEDGKLWLLQMRSAERSAQAAVRLALQLRRESLIDDDETLHRVTPAHVEAVLRPALQPEIRLAAQLLAKGLPACPGVATGIAYTDVDAALDAAEQGEHVILVRDHTRPEDVLGMLAAQGIVTEVGGATSHAAVVSRELGRVAVVGCGHGVAAALSGKQITIDGYEGEVREGDLTLSAWSENDTPELCELTDIALRISPLRAHRTGDYPRLDDCSEAAVDAAMTAGHADIVSATPLITMLNALRVRAS
;
A
#
# COMPACT_ATOMS: atom_id res chain seq x y z
N GLY A 1 -29.10 -3.59 1.15
CA GLY A 1 -27.72 -3.53 1.65
C GLY A 1 -26.84 -3.09 0.51
N ALA A 2 -25.69 -2.51 0.79
CA ALA A 2 -24.79 -1.95 -0.20
C ALA A 2 -23.36 -2.44 0.04
N GLY A 3 -22.55 -2.40 -1.01
CA GLY A 3 -21.14 -2.77 -0.90
C GLY A 3 -20.33 -2.36 -2.12
N VAL A 4 -19.02 -2.53 -1.97
CA VAL A 4 -18.02 -2.29 -3.01
C VAL A 4 -17.16 -3.54 -3.15
N LEU A 5 -16.88 -3.94 -4.38
CA LEU A 5 -16.06 -5.10 -4.71
C LEU A 5 -14.99 -4.73 -5.73
N CYS A 6 -13.74 -5.09 -5.46
CA CYS A 6 -12.70 -5.26 -6.47
C CYS A 6 -12.61 -6.73 -6.90
N SER A 7 -12.57 -6.98 -8.22
CA SER A 7 -12.49 -8.34 -8.80
C SER A 7 -11.24 -9.12 -8.35
N ARG A 8 -10.16 -8.40 -8.03
CA ARG A 8 -8.92 -8.89 -7.41
C ARG A 8 -8.49 -7.94 -6.31
N ASN A 9 -7.56 -8.35 -5.45
CA ASN A 9 -7.11 -7.53 -4.32
C ASN A 9 -6.30 -6.32 -4.82
N PRO A 10 -6.81 -5.08 -4.68
CA PRO A 10 -6.15 -3.89 -5.21
C PRO A 10 -4.95 -3.45 -4.36
N ILE A 11 -4.75 -4.06 -3.18
CA ILE A 11 -3.69 -3.70 -2.24
C ILE A 11 -2.50 -4.66 -2.40
N THR A 12 -2.75 -5.97 -2.40
CA THR A 12 -1.70 -7.01 -2.51
C THR A 12 -1.45 -7.46 -3.94
N GLY A 13 -2.41 -7.29 -4.84
CA GLY A 13 -2.41 -7.88 -6.17
C GLY A 13 -2.72 -9.38 -6.18
N ALA A 14 -3.19 -9.95 -5.07
CA ALA A 14 -3.64 -11.34 -5.02
C ALA A 14 -4.90 -11.56 -5.87
N ASN A 15 -5.00 -12.73 -6.52
CA ASN A 15 -6.17 -13.13 -7.29
C ASN A 15 -7.31 -13.63 -6.36
N GLU A 16 -7.81 -12.72 -5.55
CA GLU A 16 -8.91 -12.93 -4.62
C GLU A 16 -9.81 -11.69 -4.61
N PRO A 17 -11.14 -11.85 -4.50
CA PRO A 17 -12.04 -10.71 -4.40
C PRO A 17 -11.77 -9.94 -3.10
N PHE A 18 -11.72 -8.62 -3.21
CA PHE A 18 -11.54 -7.72 -2.06
C PHE A 18 -12.68 -6.73 -2.02
N GLY A 19 -13.22 -6.44 -0.84
CA GLY A 19 -14.33 -5.50 -0.74
C GLY A 19 -15.02 -5.53 0.60
N GLU A 20 -16.03 -4.68 0.70
CA GLU A 20 -16.78 -4.41 1.90
C GLU A 20 -18.29 -4.53 1.62
N TRP A 21 -19.02 -4.99 2.63
CA TRP A 21 -20.45 -5.25 2.57
C TRP A 21 -21.13 -4.71 3.84
N LEU A 22 -22.24 -4.00 3.67
CA LEU A 22 -23.07 -3.53 4.77
C LEU A 22 -24.52 -4.02 4.61
N PRO A 23 -24.95 -5.01 5.41
CA PRO A 23 -26.33 -5.45 5.41
C PRO A 23 -27.25 -4.35 5.97
N GLY A 24 -28.36 -4.11 5.27
CA GLY A 24 -29.35 -3.10 5.68
C GLY A 24 -28.92 -1.63 5.56
N GLY A 25 -27.67 -1.33 5.18
CA GLY A 25 -27.16 0.04 4.99
C GLY A 25 -27.23 0.55 3.55
N GLN A 26 -26.77 1.80 3.38
CA GLN A 26 -26.66 2.49 2.09
C GLN A 26 -25.20 2.65 1.65
N GLY A 27 -24.98 3.03 0.38
CA GLY A 27 -23.63 3.20 -0.19
C GLY A 27 -22.80 4.25 0.56
N ASP A 28 -23.40 5.36 0.96
CA ASP A 28 -22.71 6.42 1.71
C ASP A 28 -22.16 5.91 3.05
N ASP A 29 -22.87 5.00 3.71
CA ASP A 29 -22.45 4.42 4.98
C ASP A 29 -21.18 3.57 4.80
N VAL A 30 -21.06 2.86 3.67
CA VAL A 30 -19.90 2.03 3.33
C VAL A 30 -18.66 2.90 3.11
N VAL A 31 -18.80 4.02 2.39
CA VAL A 31 -17.66 4.88 2.04
C VAL A 31 -17.27 5.83 3.18
N SER A 32 -18.22 6.19 4.06
CA SER A 32 -17.99 7.19 5.11
C SER A 32 -16.93 6.79 6.15
N GLY A 33 -16.68 5.50 6.33
CA GLY A 33 -15.82 4.98 7.40
C GLY A 33 -16.35 5.21 8.81
N LEU A 34 -17.59 5.71 8.96
CA LEU A 34 -18.24 5.98 10.24
C LEU A 34 -18.97 4.74 10.79
N VAL A 35 -19.23 3.76 9.93
CA VAL A 35 -19.95 2.54 10.26
C VAL A 35 -19.01 1.36 10.06
N ASN A 36 -19.04 0.41 10.99
CA ASN A 36 -18.32 -0.84 10.81
C ASN A 36 -18.97 -1.64 9.69
N VAL A 37 -18.20 -1.87 8.63
CA VAL A 37 -18.58 -2.70 7.49
C VAL A 37 -17.99 -4.10 7.64
N GLU A 38 -18.66 -5.07 7.02
CA GLU A 38 -18.17 -6.45 6.98
C GLU A 38 -17.31 -6.65 5.74
N SER A 39 -16.41 -7.64 5.79
CA SER A 39 -15.72 -8.09 4.57
C SER A 39 -16.74 -8.63 3.57
N ILE A 40 -16.45 -8.52 2.27
CA ILE A 40 -17.27 -9.09 1.21
C ILE A 40 -17.52 -10.60 1.36
N THR A 41 -16.68 -11.32 2.12
CA THR A 41 -16.90 -12.73 2.46
C THR A 41 -18.16 -12.94 3.30
N ALA A 42 -18.58 -11.96 4.10
CA ALA A 42 -19.83 -12.03 4.85
C ALA A 42 -21.05 -12.12 3.91
N LEU A 43 -21.01 -11.45 2.74
CA LEU A 43 -22.06 -11.57 1.73
C LEU A 43 -22.20 -13.01 1.24
N ARG A 44 -21.10 -13.76 1.14
CA ARG A 44 -21.11 -15.18 0.76
C ARG A 44 -21.83 -16.04 1.79
N GLU A 45 -21.67 -15.74 3.07
CA GLU A 45 -22.31 -16.47 4.17
C GLU A 45 -23.81 -16.11 4.28
N GLN A 46 -24.13 -14.83 4.14
CA GLN A 46 -25.49 -14.30 4.30
C GLN A 46 -26.37 -14.57 3.07
N LEU A 47 -25.84 -14.36 1.85
CA LEU A 47 -26.56 -14.41 0.58
C LEU A 47 -25.69 -15.08 -0.52
N PRO A 48 -25.43 -16.40 -0.42
CA PRO A 48 -24.49 -17.09 -1.32
C PRO A 48 -24.84 -16.95 -2.81
N ALA A 49 -26.13 -17.04 -3.15
CA ALA A 49 -26.55 -16.91 -4.55
C ALA A 49 -26.29 -15.50 -5.14
N VAL A 50 -26.37 -14.46 -4.32
CA VAL A 50 -26.07 -13.08 -4.73
C VAL A 50 -24.56 -12.89 -4.86
N TYR A 51 -23.79 -13.46 -3.93
CA TYR A 51 -22.34 -13.45 -4.01
C TYR A 51 -21.83 -14.13 -5.29
N ASP A 52 -22.37 -15.31 -5.64
CA ASP A 52 -21.99 -16.03 -6.86
C ASP A 52 -22.30 -15.22 -8.13
N GLN A 53 -23.48 -14.56 -8.19
CA GLN A 53 -23.83 -13.66 -9.29
C GLN A 53 -22.89 -12.46 -9.39
N LEU A 54 -22.52 -11.88 -8.25
CA LEU A 54 -21.60 -10.76 -8.18
C LEU A 54 -20.20 -11.17 -8.66
N MET A 55 -19.69 -12.32 -8.24
CA MET A 55 -18.41 -12.86 -8.71
C MET A 55 -18.44 -13.16 -10.22
N GLU A 56 -19.52 -13.74 -10.73
CA GLU A 56 -19.66 -13.99 -12.17
C GLU A 56 -19.64 -12.68 -12.98
N ALA A 57 -20.37 -11.66 -12.50
CA ALA A 57 -20.38 -10.34 -13.10
C ALA A 57 -19.00 -9.70 -13.07
N ALA A 58 -18.30 -9.75 -11.93
CA ALA A 58 -16.95 -9.20 -11.77
C ALA A 58 -15.96 -9.82 -12.76
N HIS A 59 -15.93 -11.16 -12.88
CA HIS A 59 -15.08 -11.84 -13.85
C HIS A 59 -15.42 -11.51 -15.31
N ARG A 60 -16.72 -11.32 -15.63
CA ARG A 60 -17.14 -10.89 -16.97
C ARG A 60 -16.66 -9.49 -17.28
N LEU A 61 -16.85 -8.55 -16.34
CA LEU A 61 -16.44 -7.16 -16.50
C LEU A 61 -14.91 -7.03 -16.60
N GLU A 62 -14.16 -7.77 -15.79
CA GLU A 62 -12.70 -7.81 -15.87
C GLU A 62 -12.19 -8.28 -17.23
N ARG A 63 -12.79 -9.34 -17.81
CA ARG A 63 -12.44 -9.80 -19.16
C ARG A 63 -12.83 -8.80 -20.25
N LEU A 64 -13.95 -8.11 -20.10
CA LEU A 64 -14.42 -7.13 -21.08
C LEU A 64 -13.56 -5.86 -21.07
N ALA A 65 -13.16 -5.40 -19.89
CA ALA A 65 -12.29 -4.24 -19.72
C ALA A 65 -10.80 -4.59 -19.86
N ALA A 66 -10.46 -5.88 -19.85
CA ALA A 66 -9.11 -6.41 -19.73
C ALA A 66 -8.34 -5.81 -18.54
N ASP A 67 -9.02 -5.47 -17.44
CA ASP A 67 -8.42 -4.82 -16.24
C ASP A 67 -9.26 -5.09 -15.00
N VAL A 68 -8.64 -5.00 -13.82
CA VAL A 68 -9.31 -5.24 -12.53
C VAL A 68 -10.39 -4.18 -12.30
N GLN A 69 -11.59 -4.63 -11.94
CA GLN A 69 -12.77 -3.78 -11.81
C GLN A 69 -13.13 -3.57 -10.35
N GLU A 70 -13.34 -2.31 -9.98
CA GLU A 70 -14.06 -1.92 -8.78
C GLU A 70 -15.53 -1.71 -9.14
N ILE A 71 -16.42 -2.35 -8.39
CA ILE A 71 -17.84 -2.47 -8.68
C ILE A 71 -18.61 -2.07 -7.43
N GLU A 72 -19.41 -1.01 -7.55
CA GLU A 72 -20.38 -0.63 -6.54
C GLU A 72 -21.68 -1.37 -6.80
N PHE A 73 -22.24 -1.98 -5.77
CA PHE A 73 -23.44 -2.80 -5.88
C PHE A 73 -24.41 -2.58 -4.72
N THR A 74 -25.66 -2.94 -4.96
CA THR A 74 -26.71 -3.01 -3.95
C THR A 74 -27.45 -4.32 -4.06
N VAL A 75 -27.90 -4.83 -2.92
CA VAL A 75 -28.82 -5.95 -2.83
C VAL A 75 -30.14 -5.46 -2.25
N GLU A 76 -31.20 -5.56 -3.04
CA GLU A 76 -32.57 -5.17 -2.68
C GLU A 76 -33.45 -6.41 -2.81
N ASP A 77 -34.13 -6.81 -1.73
CA ASP A 77 -34.98 -8.01 -1.67
C ASP A 77 -34.35 -9.27 -2.28
N GLY A 78 -33.05 -9.47 -2.01
CA GLY A 78 -32.27 -10.62 -2.50
C GLY A 78 -31.86 -10.53 -3.97
N LYS A 79 -32.11 -9.40 -4.64
CA LYS A 79 -31.71 -9.14 -6.03
C LYS A 79 -30.48 -8.25 -6.09
N LEU A 80 -29.48 -8.69 -6.86
CA LEU A 80 -28.26 -7.92 -7.14
C LEU A 80 -28.53 -6.82 -8.16
N TRP A 81 -28.03 -5.62 -7.87
CA TRP A 81 -27.95 -4.49 -8.77
C TRP A 81 -26.51 -3.96 -8.81
N LEU A 82 -25.95 -3.82 -10.00
CA LEU A 82 -24.66 -3.15 -10.20
C LEU A 82 -24.92 -1.69 -10.52
N LEU A 83 -24.29 -0.78 -9.78
CA LEU A 83 -24.56 0.65 -9.84
C LEU A 83 -23.49 1.38 -10.65
N GLN A 84 -22.23 1.09 -10.35
CA GLN A 84 -21.07 1.70 -10.99
C GLN A 84 -19.97 0.66 -11.17
N MET A 85 -19.17 0.85 -12.21
CA MET A 85 -17.92 0.14 -12.41
C MET A 85 -16.84 1.11 -12.86
N ARG A 86 -15.61 0.89 -12.39
CA ARG A 86 -14.41 1.61 -12.81
C ARG A 86 -13.19 0.71 -12.70
N SER A 87 -12.12 1.08 -13.38
CA SER A 87 -10.80 0.48 -13.11
C SER A 87 -10.44 0.69 -11.64
N ALA A 88 -10.04 -0.38 -10.97
CA ALA A 88 -9.65 -0.31 -9.57
C ALA A 88 -8.40 0.56 -9.40
N GLU A 89 -8.48 1.53 -8.48
CA GLU A 89 -7.30 2.15 -7.89
C GLU A 89 -6.53 1.06 -7.14
N ARG A 90 -5.20 1.08 -7.24
CA ARG A 90 -4.37 -0.03 -6.78
C ARG A 90 -3.02 0.45 -6.27
N SER A 91 -2.44 -0.31 -5.35
CA SER A 91 -1.08 -0.08 -4.87
C SER A 91 -0.06 -0.32 -5.99
N ALA A 92 1.15 0.22 -5.84
CA ALA A 92 2.25 -0.03 -6.79
C ALA A 92 2.55 -1.53 -6.96
N GLN A 93 2.55 -2.26 -5.85
CA GLN A 93 2.73 -3.72 -5.84
C GLN A 93 1.60 -4.46 -6.56
N ALA A 94 0.35 -4.07 -6.29
CA ALA A 94 -0.79 -4.63 -6.98
C ALA A 94 -0.73 -4.32 -8.48
N ALA A 95 -0.34 -3.11 -8.89
CA ALA A 95 -0.18 -2.76 -10.30
C ALA A 95 0.78 -3.72 -11.03
N VAL A 96 1.94 -4.00 -10.45
CA VAL A 96 2.92 -4.95 -11.01
C VAL A 96 2.33 -6.36 -11.11
N ARG A 97 1.82 -6.91 -10.00
CA ARG A 97 1.29 -8.27 -9.96
C ARG A 97 0.10 -8.48 -10.89
N LEU A 98 -0.83 -7.53 -10.89
CA LEU A 98 -2.05 -7.61 -11.69
C LEU A 98 -1.73 -7.52 -13.18
N ALA A 99 -0.82 -6.63 -13.60
CA ALA A 99 -0.39 -6.56 -15.00
C ALA A 99 0.20 -7.91 -15.48
N LEU A 100 1.11 -8.51 -14.69
CA LEU A 100 1.68 -9.81 -15.01
C LEU A 100 0.64 -10.94 -15.04
N GLN A 101 -0.32 -10.94 -14.11
CA GLN A 101 -1.40 -11.93 -14.10
C GLN A 101 -2.29 -11.81 -15.34
N LEU A 102 -2.76 -10.60 -15.67
CA LEU A 102 -3.58 -10.35 -16.85
C LEU A 102 -2.85 -10.74 -18.13
N ARG A 103 -1.52 -10.52 -18.19
CA ARG A 103 -0.67 -10.98 -19.28
C ARG A 103 -0.62 -12.51 -19.39
N ARG A 104 -0.37 -13.21 -18.28
CA ARG A 104 -0.34 -14.69 -18.24
C ARG A 104 -1.69 -15.29 -18.63
N GLU A 105 -2.78 -14.60 -18.32
CA GLU A 105 -4.14 -14.95 -18.72
C GLU A 105 -4.49 -14.53 -20.16
N SER A 106 -3.53 -13.96 -20.90
CA SER A 106 -3.69 -13.49 -22.29
C SER A 106 -4.80 -12.44 -22.46
N LEU A 107 -5.09 -11.67 -21.41
CA LEU A 107 -6.01 -10.52 -21.48
C LEU A 107 -5.30 -9.26 -21.99
N ILE A 108 -4.00 -9.17 -21.78
CA ILE A 108 -3.13 -8.09 -22.28
C ILE A 108 -1.83 -8.68 -22.86
N ASP A 109 -1.17 -7.93 -23.74
CA ASP A 109 0.10 -8.33 -24.34
C ASP A 109 1.31 -7.74 -23.57
N ASP A 110 2.52 -8.03 -24.06
CA ASP A 110 3.78 -7.56 -23.46
C ASP A 110 3.87 -6.03 -23.43
N ASP A 111 3.34 -5.33 -24.45
CA ASP A 111 3.38 -3.87 -24.55
C ASP A 111 2.47 -3.21 -23.51
N GLU A 112 1.20 -3.64 -23.48
CA GLU A 112 0.21 -3.16 -22.52
C GLU A 112 0.61 -3.48 -21.07
N THR A 113 1.28 -4.62 -20.84
CA THR A 113 1.83 -4.98 -19.52
C THR A 113 2.82 -3.92 -19.01
N LEU A 114 3.77 -3.50 -19.86
CA LEU A 114 4.76 -2.49 -19.49
C LEU A 114 4.18 -1.07 -19.47
N HIS A 115 3.11 -0.82 -20.23
CA HIS A 115 2.40 0.46 -20.19
C HIS A 115 1.68 0.67 -18.85
N ARG A 116 1.02 -0.38 -18.32
CA ARG A 116 0.31 -0.36 -17.03
C ARG A 116 1.20 -0.24 -15.81
N VAL A 117 2.45 -0.70 -15.91
CA VAL A 117 3.43 -0.58 -14.83
C VAL A 117 4.26 0.69 -15.05
N THR A 118 4.06 1.70 -14.22
CA THR A 118 4.77 2.98 -14.32
C THR A 118 6.14 2.91 -13.64
N PRO A 119 7.10 3.77 -14.05
CA PRO A 119 8.36 3.97 -13.32
C PRO A 119 8.13 4.24 -11.83
N ALA A 120 7.14 5.07 -11.50
CA ALA A 120 6.77 5.39 -10.13
C ALA A 120 6.29 4.16 -9.33
N HIS A 121 5.60 3.21 -9.98
CA HIS A 121 5.26 1.94 -9.33
C HIS A 121 6.51 1.14 -8.99
N VAL A 122 7.47 1.03 -9.91
CA VAL A 122 8.74 0.32 -9.67
C VAL A 122 9.54 0.99 -8.57
N GLU A 123 9.70 2.33 -8.61
CA GLU A 123 10.35 3.08 -7.54
C GLU A 123 9.70 2.85 -6.18
N ALA A 124 8.37 2.81 -6.12
CA ALA A 124 7.65 2.59 -4.88
C ALA A 124 7.93 1.21 -4.27
N VAL A 125 7.96 0.14 -5.07
CA VAL A 125 8.22 -1.22 -4.56
C VAL A 125 9.68 -1.47 -4.20
N LEU A 126 10.62 -0.72 -4.79
CA LEU A 126 12.06 -0.78 -4.45
C LEU A 126 12.41 -0.07 -3.14
N ARG A 127 11.51 0.76 -2.60
CA ARG A 127 11.73 1.42 -1.30
C ARG A 127 11.35 0.48 -0.15
N PRO A 128 12.16 0.40 0.92
CA PRO A 128 11.78 -0.31 2.13
C PRO A 128 10.47 0.25 2.69
N ALA A 129 9.46 -0.62 2.78
CA ALA A 129 8.14 -0.27 3.27
C ALA A 129 7.51 -1.48 3.98
N LEU A 130 6.44 -1.23 4.74
CA LEU A 130 5.65 -2.30 5.30
C LEU A 130 4.79 -2.89 4.18
N GLN A 131 5.23 -4.04 3.66
CA GLN A 131 4.57 -4.66 2.51
C GLN A 131 3.10 -5.00 2.87
N PRO A 132 2.14 -4.79 1.94
CA PRO A 132 0.72 -5.05 2.15
C PRO A 132 0.40 -6.40 2.79
N GLU A 133 1.09 -7.49 2.43
CA GLU A 133 0.84 -8.81 3.00
C GLU A 133 1.19 -8.86 4.48
N ILE A 134 2.36 -8.32 4.85
CA ILE A 134 2.83 -8.26 6.23
C ILE A 134 1.89 -7.35 7.03
N ARG A 135 1.57 -6.19 6.47
CA ARG A 135 0.67 -5.20 7.07
C ARG A 135 -0.71 -5.81 7.37
N LEU A 136 -1.36 -6.38 6.36
CA LEU A 136 -2.74 -6.86 6.46
C LEU A 136 -2.87 -8.18 7.23
N ALA A 137 -1.81 -9.01 7.28
CA ALA A 137 -1.81 -10.23 8.10
C ALA A 137 -1.70 -9.95 9.60
N ALA A 138 -1.07 -8.84 9.99
CA ALA A 138 -0.96 -8.44 11.39
C ALA A 138 -2.27 -7.86 11.92
N GLN A 139 -2.65 -8.20 13.16
CA GLN A 139 -3.89 -7.70 13.76
C GLN A 139 -3.85 -6.17 13.90
N LEU A 140 -4.87 -5.50 13.36
CA LEU A 140 -5.09 -4.07 13.58
C LEU A 140 -5.57 -3.86 15.02
N LEU A 141 -4.80 -3.12 15.81
CA LEU A 141 -5.11 -2.82 17.21
C LEU A 141 -5.80 -1.46 17.35
N ALA A 142 -5.38 -0.47 16.56
CA ALA A 142 -5.98 0.85 16.54
C ALA A 142 -5.76 1.53 15.19
N LYS A 143 -6.64 2.47 14.84
CA LYS A 143 -6.52 3.33 13.67
C LYS A 143 -6.79 4.78 14.07
N GLY A 144 -5.97 5.69 13.60
CA GLY A 144 -6.06 7.11 13.88
C GLY A 144 -5.64 7.94 12.68
N LEU A 145 -5.33 9.21 12.93
CA LEU A 145 -4.84 10.13 11.91
C LEU A 145 -3.32 9.99 11.77
N PRO A 146 -2.80 9.82 10.53
CA PRO A 146 -1.37 9.84 10.28
C PRO A 146 -0.81 11.24 10.56
N ALA A 147 -0.13 11.41 11.69
CA ALA A 147 0.41 12.69 12.11
C ALA A 147 1.81 12.92 11.58
N CYS A 148 2.69 11.93 11.71
CA CYS A 148 4.05 12.00 11.19
C CYS A 148 4.40 10.68 10.47
N PRO A 149 4.83 10.73 9.19
CA PRO A 149 5.08 9.54 8.38
C PRO A 149 6.27 8.72 8.90
N GLY A 150 6.28 7.45 8.54
CA GLY A 150 7.31 6.48 8.90
C GLY A 150 6.72 5.22 9.51
N VAL A 151 7.56 4.22 9.78
CA VAL A 151 7.17 3.00 10.47
C VAL A 151 8.11 2.79 11.66
N ALA A 152 7.54 2.51 12.83
CA ALA A 152 8.29 2.30 14.05
C ALA A 152 7.74 1.10 14.82
N THR A 153 8.62 0.22 15.27
CA THR A 153 8.29 -0.91 16.15
C THR A 153 8.85 -0.66 17.54
N GLY A 154 8.11 -1.06 18.58
CA GLY A 154 8.62 -1.12 19.94
C GLY A 154 7.59 -1.66 20.93
N ILE A 155 7.96 -1.68 22.21
CA ILE A 155 7.03 -1.96 23.31
C ILE A 155 6.25 -0.68 23.64
N ALA A 156 4.94 -0.81 23.80
CA ALA A 156 4.04 0.28 24.14
C ALA A 156 4.12 0.63 25.63
N TYR A 157 4.57 1.85 25.94
CA TYR A 157 4.64 2.39 27.29
C TYR A 157 3.63 3.54 27.45
N THR A 158 2.83 3.48 28.52
CA THR A 158 1.83 4.52 28.85
C THR A 158 2.33 5.56 29.84
N ASP A 159 3.40 5.23 30.55
CA ASP A 159 4.08 6.08 31.53
C ASP A 159 5.40 6.58 30.95
N VAL A 160 5.69 7.87 31.15
CA VAL A 160 6.85 8.54 30.54
C VAL A 160 8.16 8.13 31.21
N ASP A 161 8.16 7.95 32.54
CA ASP A 161 9.37 7.57 33.27
C ASP A 161 9.76 6.13 32.90
N ALA A 162 8.77 5.22 32.83
CA ALA A 162 9.00 3.86 32.37
C ALA A 162 9.52 3.80 30.91
N ALA A 163 8.99 4.65 30.03
CA ALA A 163 9.45 4.76 28.65
C ALA A 163 10.92 5.24 28.57
N LEU A 164 11.32 6.19 29.42
CA LEU A 164 12.69 6.68 29.49
C LEU A 164 13.65 5.59 30.01
N ASP A 165 13.31 4.93 31.12
CA ASP A 165 14.12 3.87 31.70
C ASP A 165 14.34 2.71 30.71
N ALA A 166 13.30 2.34 29.96
CA ALA A 166 13.38 1.31 28.92
C ALA A 166 14.29 1.73 27.76
N ALA A 167 14.16 2.98 27.30
CA ALA A 167 15.01 3.51 26.23
C ALA A 167 16.50 3.59 26.65
N GLU A 168 16.80 3.92 27.91
CA GLU A 168 18.16 3.91 28.44
C GLU A 168 18.77 2.49 28.47
N GLN A 169 17.93 1.47 28.61
CA GLN A 169 18.32 0.05 28.51
C GLN A 169 18.47 -0.44 27.07
N GLY A 170 18.22 0.42 26.07
CA GLY A 170 18.32 0.11 24.65
C GLY A 170 17.09 -0.57 24.06
N GLU A 171 15.97 -0.58 24.78
CA GLU A 171 14.71 -1.09 24.24
C GLU A 171 14.09 -0.11 23.24
N HIS A 172 13.46 -0.65 22.20
CA HIS A 172 12.64 0.16 21.31
C HIS A 172 11.28 0.46 21.96
N VAL A 173 10.99 1.74 22.13
CA VAL A 173 9.86 2.27 22.90
C VAL A 173 8.87 2.98 21.99
N ILE A 174 7.60 2.65 22.18
CA ILE A 174 6.47 3.39 21.65
C ILE A 174 5.77 4.10 22.80
N LEU A 175 5.68 5.43 22.75
CA LEU A 175 4.97 6.21 23.76
C LEU A 175 3.48 6.29 23.43
N VAL A 176 2.63 5.74 24.29
CA VAL A 176 1.17 5.76 24.12
C VAL A 176 0.52 6.63 25.19
N ARG A 177 -0.21 7.67 24.80
CA ARG A 177 -0.84 8.61 25.75
C ARG A 177 -2.31 8.82 25.43
N ASP A 178 -3.08 9.28 26.40
CA ASP A 178 -4.41 9.85 26.12
C ASP A 178 -4.25 11.11 25.25
N HIS A 179 -3.44 12.05 25.73
CA HIS A 179 -2.94 13.23 25.02
C HIS A 179 -1.53 13.53 25.51
N THR A 180 -0.67 14.07 24.64
CA THR A 180 0.66 14.56 25.05
C THR A 180 0.57 15.97 25.61
N ARG A 181 1.45 16.28 26.56
CA ARG A 181 1.64 17.60 27.17
C ARG A 181 3.09 18.09 26.96
N PRO A 182 3.38 19.37 27.20
CA PRO A 182 4.76 19.89 27.12
C PRO A 182 5.74 19.17 28.05
N GLU A 183 5.28 18.62 29.18
CA GLU A 183 6.08 17.82 30.10
C GLU A 183 6.50 16.45 29.53
N ASP A 184 5.78 15.92 28.52
CA ASP A 184 6.04 14.60 27.94
C ASP A 184 7.17 14.62 26.88
N VAL A 185 7.73 15.78 26.55
CA VAL A 185 8.69 15.95 25.44
C VAL A 185 9.92 15.05 25.58
N LEU A 186 10.42 14.81 26.80
CA LEU A 186 11.55 13.90 27.02
C LEU A 186 11.20 12.47 26.64
N GLY A 187 10.00 11.98 27.00
CA GLY A 187 9.51 10.67 26.57
C GLY A 187 9.31 10.59 25.06
N MET A 188 8.77 11.66 24.45
CA MET A 188 8.61 11.75 22.99
C MET A 188 9.95 11.69 22.25
N LEU A 189 10.99 12.31 22.80
CA LEU A 189 12.35 12.25 22.26
C LEU A 189 12.95 10.85 22.34
N ALA A 190 12.71 10.12 23.42
CA ALA A 190 13.24 8.77 23.63
C ALA A 190 12.53 7.70 22.80
N ALA A 191 11.23 7.87 22.54
CA ALA A 191 10.42 6.92 21.77
C ALA A 191 10.77 6.92 20.26
N GLN A 192 10.59 5.77 19.61
CA GLN A 192 10.66 5.66 18.14
C GLN A 192 9.35 6.08 17.47
N GLY A 193 8.24 5.96 18.19
CA GLY A 193 6.95 6.45 17.73
C GLY A 193 5.97 6.77 18.85
N ILE A 194 4.93 7.51 18.50
CA ILE A 194 3.96 8.11 19.42
C ILE A 194 2.55 7.76 18.98
N VAL A 195 1.73 7.28 19.91
CA VAL A 195 0.31 7.00 19.70
C VAL A 195 -0.51 7.81 20.70
N THR A 196 -1.56 8.48 20.24
CA THR A 196 -2.50 9.15 21.15
C THR A 196 -3.95 8.74 20.96
N GLU A 197 -4.71 8.67 22.05
CA GLU A 197 -6.16 8.40 22.01
C GLU A 197 -6.93 9.57 21.39
N VAL A 198 -6.56 10.80 21.76
CA VAL A 198 -7.15 12.02 21.22
C VAL A 198 -6.10 12.88 20.52
N GLY A 199 -6.55 13.68 19.57
CA GLY A 199 -5.70 14.62 18.84
C GLY A 199 -6.03 14.66 17.36
N GLY A 200 -5.97 15.86 16.78
CA GLY A 200 -6.05 16.08 15.35
C GLY A 200 -4.68 16.33 14.73
N ALA A 201 -4.67 16.62 13.43
CA ALA A 201 -3.46 16.94 12.67
C ALA A 201 -2.66 18.16 13.20
N THR A 202 -3.28 19.02 14.02
CA THR A 202 -2.69 20.20 14.65
C THR A 202 -2.51 20.08 16.16
N SER A 203 -2.70 18.88 16.72
CA SER A 203 -2.50 18.62 18.16
C SER A 203 -1.03 18.77 18.57
N HIS A 204 -0.79 18.95 19.87
CA HIS A 204 0.57 18.98 20.43
C HIS A 204 1.40 17.78 19.98
N ALA A 205 0.84 16.56 20.11
CA ALA A 205 1.49 15.33 19.67
C ALA A 205 1.87 15.39 18.18
N ALA A 206 0.95 15.82 17.32
CA ALA A 206 1.20 15.88 15.88
C ALA A 206 2.26 16.91 15.48
N VAL A 207 2.26 18.08 16.10
CA VAL A 207 3.23 19.14 15.80
C VAL A 207 4.62 18.74 16.29
N VAL A 208 4.74 18.37 17.56
CA VAL A 208 6.03 18.04 18.16
C VAL A 208 6.64 16.78 17.52
N SER A 209 5.84 15.75 17.21
CA SER A 209 6.38 14.55 16.55
C SER A 209 7.00 14.85 15.19
N ARG A 210 6.41 15.77 14.41
CA ARG A 210 6.99 16.22 13.13
C ARG A 210 8.29 16.99 13.32
N GLU A 211 8.36 17.85 14.33
CA GLU A 211 9.58 18.59 14.67
C GLU A 211 10.72 17.66 15.10
N LEU A 212 10.37 16.58 15.82
CA LEU A 212 11.32 15.59 16.30
C LEU A 212 11.62 14.47 15.30
N GLY A 213 10.89 14.39 14.18
CA GLY A 213 10.98 13.29 13.23
C GLY A 213 10.59 11.92 13.80
N ARG A 214 9.64 11.90 14.75
CA ARG A 214 9.12 10.67 15.36
C ARG A 214 7.82 10.24 14.68
N VAL A 215 7.72 8.96 14.34
CA VAL A 215 6.53 8.39 13.72
C VAL A 215 5.34 8.60 14.65
N ALA A 216 4.20 9.07 14.13
CA ALA A 216 3.08 9.39 15.00
C ALA A 216 1.72 9.11 14.37
N VAL A 217 0.84 8.50 15.17
CA VAL A 217 -0.58 8.30 14.86
C VAL A 217 -1.41 8.84 16.03
N VAL A 218 -2.26 9.82 15.75
CA VAL A 218 -3.01 10.55 16.78
C VAL A 218 -4.51 10.33 16.63
N GLY A 219 -5.27 10.43 17.71
CA GLY A 219 -6.72 10.32 17.65
C GLY A 219 -7.19 8.88 17.39
N CYS A 220 -6.55 7.90 18.02
CA CYS A 220 -6.86 6.48 17.86
C CYS A 220 -8.15 6.02 18.56
N GLY A 221 -8.77 6.88 19.35
CA GLY A 221 -9.95 6.57 20.16
C GLY A 221 -9.62 6.28 21.62
N HIS A 222 -10.61 6.50 22.49
CA HIS A 222 -10.47 6.33 23.93
C HIS A 222 -10.28 4.87 24.32
N GLY A 223 -9.42 4.61 25.30
CA GLY A 223 -9.11 3.26 25.81
C GLY A 223 -7.98 2.54 25.06
N VAL A 224 -7.48 3.11 23.96
CA VAL A 224 -6.34 2.56 23.21
C VAL A 224 -5.07 2.50 24.06
N ALA A 225 -4.83 3.48 24.95
CA ALA A 225 -3.65 3.46 25.81
C ALA A 225 -3.63 2.23 26.73
N ALA A 226 -4.77 1.93 27.35
CA ALA A 226 -4.90 0.73 28.18
C ALA A 226 -4.80 -0.57 27.35
N ALA A 227 -5.35 -0.58 26.14
CA ALA A 227 -5.36 -1.75 25.26
C ALA A 227 -3.98 -2.11 24.69
N LEU A 228 -3.12 -1.09 24.47
CA LEU A 228 -1.78 -1.26 23.92
C LEU A 228 -0.70 -1.48 24.97
N SER A 229 -0.91 -1.02 26.22
CA SER A 229 0.11 -1.04 27.28
C SER A 229 0.84 -2.39 27.41
N GLY A 230 2.17 -2.35 27.34
CA GLY A 230 3.07 -3.51 27.46
C GLY A 230 3.14 -4.44 26.24
N LYS A 231 2.41 -4.15 25.16
CA LYS A 231 2.45 -4.96 23.93
C LYS A 231 3.58 -4.55 23.02
N GLN A 232 4.12 -5.52 22.28
CA GLN A 232 4.97 -5.25 21.13
C GLN A 232 4.09 -4.86 19.94
N ILE A 233 4.31 -3.66 19.41
CA ILE A 233 3.48 -3.08 18.36
C ILE A 233 4.34 -2.41 17.29
N THR A 234 3.76 -2.31 16.09
CA THR A 234 4.29 -1.53 14.98
C THR A 234 3.30 -0.42 14.62
N ILE A 235 3.79 0.81 14.54
CA ILE A 235 3.03 1.98 14.07
C ILE A 235 3.37 2.23 12.61
N ASP A 236 2.35 2.38 11.78
CA ASP A 236 2.47 2.90 10.42
C ASP A 236 1.89 4.33 10.36
N GLY A 237 2.79 5.31 10.38
CA GLY A 237 2.46 6.72 10.31
C GLY A 237 2.08 7.21 8.91
N TYR A 238 2.18 6.37 7.88
CA TYR A 238 1.63 6.67 6.54
C TYR A 238 0.14 6.33 6.49
N GLU A 239 -0.23 5.15 6.99
CA GLU A 239 -1.61 4.64 6.96
C GLU A 239 -2.44 5.04 8.19
N GLY A 240 -1.79 5.57 9.24
CA GLY A 240 -2.46 5.89 10.49
C GLY A 240 -2.86 4.64 11.28
N GLU A 241 -2.09 3.56 11.17
CA GLU A 241 -2.42 2.26 11.75
C GLU A 241 -1.47 1.87 12.88
N VAL A 242 -1.99 1.17 13.88
CA VAL A 242 -1.21 0.51 14.93
C VAL A 242 -1.54 -0.96 14.90
N ARG A 243 -0.52 -1.80 14.66
CA ARG A 243 -0.65 -3.25 14.47
C ARG A 243 0.17 -4.03 15.48
N GLU A 244 -0.27 -5.24 15.77
CA GLU A 244 0.42 -6.13 16.73
C GLU A 244 1.71 -6.72 16.14
N GLY A 245 2.74 -6.85 16.98
CA GLY A 245 3.99 -7.51 16.66
C GLY A 245 5.08 -6.58 16.12
N ASP A 246 6.23 -7.19 15.83
CA ASP A 246 7.36 -6.55 15.15
C ASP A 246 7.28 -6.81 13.64
N LEU A 247 6.85 -5.79 12.90
CA LEU A 247 6.70 -5.88 11.46
C LEU A 247 7.91 -5.26 10.77
N THR A 248 8.64 -6.10 10.03
CA THR A 248 9.85 -5.69 9.34
C THR A 248 9.53 -5.02 8.01
N LEU A 249 10.21 -3.90 7.76
CA LEU A 249 10.22 -3.27 6.45
C LEU A 249 10.96 -4.16 5.47
N SER A 250 10.40 -4.31 4.28
CA SER A 250 11.04 -5.02 3.18
C SER A 250 10.87 -4.23 1.89
N ALA A 251 11.77 -4.46 0.96
CA ALA A 251 11.74 -3.89 -0.38
C ALA A 251 11.80 -5.02 -1.39
N TRP A 252 11.20 -4.79 -2.56
CA TRP A 252 11.44 -5.65 -3.71
C TRP A 252 12.82 -5.35 -4.28
N SER A 253 13.35 -6.29 -5.03
CA SER A 253 14.60 -6.13 -5.76
C SER A 253 14.43 -6.64 -7.17
N GLU A 254 14.95 -5.87 -8.14
CA GLU A 254 14.89 -6.21 -9.56
C GLU A 254 15.58 -7.55 -9.89
N ASN A 255 16.34 -8.12 -8.95
CA ASN A 255 17.21 -9.29 -9.18
C ASN A 255 16.71 -10.58 -8.56
N ASP A 256 15.83 -10.49 -7.57
CA ASP A 256 15.38 -11.64 -6.79
C ASP A 256 13.86 -11.73 -6.70
N THR A 257 13.15 -10.63 -6.91
CA THR A 257 11.70 -10.60 -6.82
C THR A 257 11.13 -11.11 -8.14
N PRO A 258 10.44 -12.27 -8.17
CA PRO A 258 10.03 -12.92 -9.41
C PRO A 258 9.25 -12.01 -10.36
N GLU A 259 8.39 -11.16 -9.80
CA GLU A 259 7.60 -10.21 -10.57
C GLU A 259 8.44 -9.15 -11.27
N LEU A 260 9.45 -8.58 -10.60
CA LEU A 260 10.33 -7.60 -11.22
C LEU A 260 11.29 -8.25 -12.22
N CYS A 261 11.75 -9.47 -11.96
CA CYS A 261 12.55 -10.23 -12.92
C CYS A 261 11.74 -10.49 -14.21
N GLU A 262 10.49 -10.94 -14.10
CA GLU A 262 9.64 -11.15 -15.28
C GLU A 262 9.37 -9.86 -16.05
N LEU A 263 9.07 -8.74 -15.36
CA LEU A 263 8.93 -7.43 -16.01
C LEU A 263 10.21 -7.00 -16.72
N THR A 264 11.36 -7.23 -16.10
CA THR A 264 12.68 -6.91 -16.69
C THR A 264 12.93 -7.74 -17.94
N ASP A 265 12.59 -9.03 -17.92
CA ASP A 265 12.72 -9.91 -19.08
C ASP A 265 11.79 -9.48 -20.24
N ILE A 266 10.57 -9.03 -19.92
CA ILE A 266 9.65 -8.47 -20.92
C ILE A 266 10.25 -7.18 -21.50
N ALA A 267 10.69 -6.26 -20.65
CA ALA A 267 11.26 -4.98 -21.04
C ALA A 267 12.52 -5.13 -21.92
N LEU A 268 13.41 -6.06 -21.60
CA LEU A 268 14.61 -6.33 -22.40
C LEU A 268 14.30 -6.80 -23.83
N ARG A 269 13.16 -7.46 -24.05
CA ARG A 269 12.76 -7.95 -25.38
C ARG A 269 12.20 -6.85 -26.28
N ILE A 270 11.48 -5.87 -25.70
CA ILE A 270 10.70 -4.90 -26.49
C ILE A 270 11.18 -3.46 -26.37
N SER A 271 11.98 -3.12 -25.35
CA SER A 271 12.47 -1.76 -25.15
C SER A 271 13.39 -1.33 -26.30
N PRO A 272 13.23 -0.10 -26.83
CA PRO A 272 14.15 0.46 -27.82
C PRO A 272 15.54 0.76 -27.25
N LEU A 273 15.65 0.94 -25.93
CA LEU A 273 16.89 1.12 -25.19
C LEU A 273 16.98 0.05 -24.11
N ARG A 274 17.89 -0.92 -24.26
CA ARG A 274 18.08 -1.99 -23.28
C ARG A 274 19.02 -1.51 -22.17
N ALA A 275 18.53 -1.53 -20.94
CA ALA A 275 19.33 -1.17 -19.79
C ALA A 275 19.83 -2.43 -19.09
N HIS A 276 21.10 -2.41 -18.70
CA HIS A 276 21.77 -3.52 -18.00
C HIS A 276 22.34 -3.01 -16.69
N ARG A 277 22.37 -3.85 -15.66
CA ARG A 277 22.95 -3.43 -14.37
C ARG A 277 24.47 -3.33 -14.40
N THR A 278 25.10 -4.15 -15.23
CA THR A 278 26.55 -4.22 -15.44
C THR A 278 26.84 -4.58 -16.89
N GLY A 279 27.95 -4.11 -17.43
CA GLY A 279 28.37 -4.42 -18.79
C GLY A 279 29.37 -3.40 -19.32
N ASP A 280 29.82 -3.61 -20.55
CA ASP A 280 30.67 -2.67 -21.29
C ASP A 280 29.82 -1.82 -22.25
N TYR A 281 28.91 -1.02 -21.67
CA TYR A 281 28.04 -0.11 -22.39
C TYR A 281 28.13 1.30 -21.77
N PRO A 282 27.74 2.37 -22.50
CA PRO A 282 27.67 3.71 -21.95
C PRO A 282 26.81 3.74 -20.69
N ARG A 283 27.29 4.44 -19.65
CA ARG A 283 26.60 4.55 -18.38
C ARG A 283 25.64 5.72 -18.40
N LEU A 284 24.40 5.49 -17.96
CA LEU A 284 23.37 6.50 -17.77
C LEU A 284 22.99 6.52 -16.29
N ASP A 285 23.40 7.57 -15.58
CA ASP A 285 23.08 7.73 -14.16
C ASP A 285 21.72 8.41 -13.92
N ASP A 286 21.29 9.27 -14.85
CA ASP A 286 19.96 9.89 -14.83
C ASP A 286 18.96 9.07 -15.66
N CYS A 287 17.96 8.50 -14.98
CA CYS A 287 16.93 7.70 -15.61
C CYS A 287 15.72 8.50 -16.05
N SER A 288 15.74 9.84 -15.99
CA SER A 288 14.63 10.70 -16.43
C SER A 288 14.27 10.48 -17.91
N GLU A 289 13.01 10.74 -18.28
CA GLU A 289 12.56 10.61 -19.67
C GLU A 289 13.41 11.44 -20.63
N ALA A 290 13.83 12.65 -20.24
CA ALA A 290 14.68 13.52 -21.05
C ALA A 290 16.09 12.94 -21.28
N ALA A 291 16.69 12.35 -20.25
CA ALA A 291 18.01 11.73 -20.36
C ALA A 291 17.97 10.45 -21.21
N VAL A 292 16.89 9.67 -21.05
CA VAL A 292 16.63 8.47 -21.85
C VAL A 292 16.40 8.82 -23.32
N ASP A 293 15.60 9.86 -23.60
CA ASP A 293 15.38 10.36 -24.96
C ASP A 293 16.68 10.83 -25.63
N ALA A 294 17.51 11.57 -24.88
CA ALA A 294 18.81 12.00 -25.36
C ALA A 294 19.74 10.81 -25.68
N ALA A 295 19.74 9.77 -24.85
CA ALA A 295 20.52 8.56 -25.08
C ALA A 295 20.06 7.79 -26.33
N MET A 296 18.75 7.68 -26.54
CA MET A 296 18.17 7.08 -27.75
C MET A 296 18.48 7.90 -28.99
N THR A 297 18.37 9.24 -28.91
CA THR A 297 18.70 10.16 -30.01
C THR A 297 20.18 10.12 -30.38
N ALA A 298 21.07 9.84 -29.42
CA ALA A 298 22.49 9.61 -29.65
C ALA A 298 22.80 8.25 -30.32
N GLY A 299 21.79 7.40 -30.54
CA GLY A 299 21.91 6.11 -31.23
C GLY A 299 22.34 4.95 -30.32
N HIS A 300 22.24 5.10 -28.99
CA HIS A 300 22.51 4.00 -28.08
C HIS A 300 21.35 3.00 -28.05
N ALA A 301 21.66 1.71 -28.21
CA ALA A 301 20.70 0.61 -28.08
C ALA A 301 20.84 -0.16 -26.75
N ASP A 302 22.02 -0.09 -26.13
CA ASP A 302 22.33 -0.75 -24.86
C ASP A 302 23.11 0.22 -23.96
N ILE A 303 22.74 0.28 -22.68
CA ILE A 303 23.34 1.16 -21.67
C ILE A 303 23.46 0.45 -20.31
N VAL A 304 24.35 0.94 -19.45
CA VAL A 304 24.43 0.54 -18.04
C VAL A 304 23.65 1.54 -17.17
N SER A 305 22.75 1.04 -16.34
CA SER A 305 21.94 1.83 -15.40
C SER A 305 21.89 1.17 -14.01
N ALA A 306 21.77 1.99 -12.96
CA ALA A 306 21.55 1.50 -11.60
C ALA A 306 20.15 0.90 -11.41
N THR A 307 19.17 1.36 -12.20
CA THR A 307 17.76 0.91 -12.18
C THR A 307 17.31 0.53 -13.60
N PRO A 308 17.80 -0.60 -14.15
CA PRO A 308 17.52 -1.00 -15.52
C PRO A 308 16.04 -1.00 -15.91
N LEU A 309 15.17 -1.53 -15.05
CA LEU A 309 13.74 -1.62 -15.36
C LEU A 309 13.11 -0.23 -15.53
N ILE A 310 13.41 0.70 -14.63
CA ILE A 310 12.93 2.09 -14.70
C ILE A 310 13.38 2.75 -16.01
N THR A 311 14.66 2.59 -16.36
CA THR A 311 15.21 3.16 -17.60
C THR A 311 14.48 2.64 -18.85
N MET A 312 14.22 1.33 -18.91
CA MET A 312 13.50 0.73 -20.05
C MET A 312 12.02 1.15 -20.10
N LEU A 313 11.37 1.28 -18.95
CA LEU A 313 10.00 1.77 -18.85
C LEU A 313 9.87 3.23 -19.34
N ASN A 314 10.86 4.07 -19.08
CA ASN A 314 10.92 5.43 -19.61
C ASN A 314 11.18 5.44 -21.12
N ALA A 315 12.06 4.56 -21.62
CA ALA A 315 12.35 4.46 -23.04
C ALA A 315 11.11 4.11 -23.88
N LEU A 316 10.27 3.21 -23.37
CA LEU A 316 9.01 2.84 -24.01
C LEU A 316 7.99 3.99 -24.05
N ARG A 317 7.96 4.83 -23.02
CA ARG A 317 7.03 5.98 -22.92
C ARG A 317 7.42 7.13 -23.83
N VAL A 318 8.72 7.45 -23.86
CA VAL A 318 9.26 8.47 -24.77
C VAL A 318 8.96 8.11 -26.23
N ARG A 319 9.08 6.83 -26.60
CA ARG A 319 8.75 6.35 -27.95
C ARG A 319 7.27 6.51 -28.32
N ALA A 320 6.37 6.46 -27.34
CA ALA A 320 4.93 6.57 -27.54
C ALA A 320 4.44 8.04 -27.63
N SER A 321 5.31 9.00 -27.33
CA SER A 321 5.05 10.45 -27.31
C SER A 321 5.37 11.10 -28.66
#